data_AF-A0A6B2V6E1-F1
#
_entry.id   AF-A0A6B2V6E1-F1
#
_cell.length_a   1.000
_cell.length_b   1.000
_cell.length_c   1.000
_cell.angle_alpha   90.00
_cell.angle_beta   90.00
_cell.angle_gamma   90.00
#
_symmetry.space_group_name_H-M   'P 1'
#
loop_
_entity.id
_entity.type
_entity.pdbx_description
1 polymer ?
#
loop_
_entity_poly.entity_id
_entity_poly.type
_entity_poly.pdbx_seq_one_letter_code
_entity_poly.pdbx_strand_id
1 'polypeptide(L)'
;MIDVPADGRPFAAAREPARFGACEVNGAPGVEHAVGARGTLCGIAARHTTRRLHRFDPAAPHACRRCRRQAEAAPTEPCAQERLHDRVRAAAPGRVRDDLLTALREGARVALWITGPAATSARHYVRRDELTDGVGPVCDALDAAATIGVARVEDGSWRYVVVLPEDGGRPLVARGPRDART
;
A
#
# COMPACT_ATOMS: atom_id res chain seq x y z
N MET A 1 -1.10 -6.22 5.57
CA MET A 1 -0.01 -5.27 5.90
C MET A 1 0.93 -5.22 4.70
N ILE A 2 1.07 -4.09 4.03
CA ILE A 2 2.05 -3.96 2.94
C ILE A 2 3.37 -3.59 3.61
N ASP A 3 4.32 -4.52 3.70
CA ASP A 3 5.70 -4.15 4.05
C ASP A 3 6.28 -3.28 2.94
N VAL A 4 6.50 -2.01 3.26
CA VAL A 4 7.12 -1.02 2.37
C VAL A 4 8.61 -0.94 2.75
N PRO A 5 9.54 -1.22 1.80
CA PRO A 5 10.96 -1.01 2.03
C PRO A 5 11.24 0.47 2.42
N ALA A 6 12.15 0.67 3.37
CA ALA A 6 12.43 1.97 3.99
C ALA A 6 13.50 2.79 3.24
N ASP A 7 13.74 2.51 1.96
CA ASP A 7 15.08 2.68 1.39
C ASP A 7 15.39 4.11 0.93
N GLY A 8 14.44 5.06 1.03
CA GLY A 8 14.66 6.48 0.72
C GLY A 8 15.14 6.78 -0.71
N ARG A 9 15.02 5.81 -1.63
CA ARG A 9 15.44 5.96 -3.04
C ARG A 9 14.30 6.56 -3.87
N PRO A 10 14.62 7.30 -4.95
CA PRO A 10 13.62 7.75 -5.91
C PRO A 10 12.78 6.57 -6.40
N PHE A 11 11.47 6.76 -6.43
CA PHE A 11 10.51 5.70 -6.72
C PHE A 11 10.76 4.94 -8.04
N ALA A 12 11.27 5.62 -9.08
CA ALA A 12 11.62 5.01 -10.37
C ALA A 12 12.77 3.98 -10.25
N ALA A 13 13.66 4.17 -9.28
CA ALA A 13 14.76 3.27 -8.96
C ALA A 13 14.41 2.25 -7.87
N ALA A 14 13.22 2.34 -7.27
CA ALA A 14 12.79 1.56 -6.11
C ALA A 14 11.79 0.43 -6.45
N ARG A 15 11.70 0.01 -7.72
CA ARG A 15 10.81 -1.08 -8.18
C ARG A 15 10.89 -2.30 -7.26
N GLU A 16 9.73 -2.80 -6.84
CA GLU A 16 9.63 -3.95 -5.92
C GLU A 16 9.57 -5.27 -6.72
N PRO A 17 10.12 -6.39 -6.21
CA PRO A 17 9.81 -7.71 -6.77
C PRO A 17 8.30 -7.93 -6.79
N ALA A 18 7.76 -8.56 -7.83
CA ALA A 18 6.34 -8.91 -7.86
C ALA A 18 5.97 -9.78 -6.65
N ARG A 19 4.87 -9.44 -6.01
CA ARG A 19 4.44 -10.11 -4.76
C ARG A 19 3.20 -10.94 -5.04
N PHE A 20 3.24 -12.21 -4.61
CA PHE A 20 2.14 -13.14 -4.76
C PHE A 20 1.62 -13.55 -3.38
N GLY A 21 0.32 -13.84 -3.28
CA GLY A 21 -0.20 -14.43 -2.04
C GLY A 21 0.24 -15.89 -1.93
N ALA A 22 0.29 -16.41 -0.72
CA ALA A 22 0.51 -17.83 -0.48
C ALA A 22 -0.80 -18.62 -0.55
N CYS A 23 -0.76 -19.85 -1.06
CA CYS A 23 -1.84 -20.81 -0.96
C CYS A 23 -1.33 -22.25 -0.96
N GLU A 24 -2.18 -23.18 -0.52
CA GLU A 24 -1.94 -24.62 -0.62
C GLU A 24 -3.02 -25.27 -1.46
N VAL A 25 -2.73 -26.45 -2.00
CA VAL A 25 -3.69 -27.24 -2.77
C VAL A 25 -4.60 -28.00 -1.81
N ASN A 26 -5.90 -27.97 -2.07
CA ASN A 26 -6.88 -28.68 -1.27
C ASN A 26 -6.59 -30.20 -1.31
N GLY A 27 -6.46 -30.83 -0.15
CA GLY A 27 -6.16 -32.27 -0.04
C GLY A 27 -4.69 -32.66 -0.23
N ALA A 28 -3.79 -31.70 -0.48
CA ALA A 28 -2.34 -31.93 -0.57
C ALA A 28 -1.56 -30.80 0.14
N PRO A 29 -1.65 -30.71 1.48
CA PRO A 29 -0.94 -29.68 2.24
C PRO A 29 0.58 -29.92 2.25
N GLY A 30 1.35 -28.86 2.51
CA GLY A 30 2.80 -28.94 2.71
C GLY A 30 3.66 -28.42 1.55
N VAL A 31 3.05 -27.99 0.44
CA VAL A 31 3.73 -27.22 -0.60
C VAL A 31 2.98 -25.91 -0.79
N GLU A 32 3.71 -24.80 -0.66
CA GLU A 32 3.14 -23.46 -0.86
C GLU A 32 3.24 -23.04 -2.32
N HIS A 33 2.18 -22.45 -2.83
CA HIS A 33 2.06 -21.97 -4.19
C HIS A 33 1.80 -20.46 -4.22
N ALA A 34 2.47 -19.77 -5.14
CA ALA A 34 2.23 -18.37 -5.44
C ALA A 34 0.86 -18.21 -6.12
N VAL A 35 -0.05 -17.46 -5.51
CA VAL A 35 -1.37 -17.13 -6.06
C VAL A 35 -1.39 -15.74 -6.67
N GLY A 36 -1.81 -15.66 -7.93
CA GLY A 36 -2.12 -14.42 -8.63
C GLY A 36 -3.64 -14.24 -8.81
N ALA A 37 -4.03 -13.33 -9.71
CA ALA A 37 -5.44 -13.00 -9.95
C ALA A 37 -6.27 -14.17 -10.54
N ARG A 38 -5.64 -15.10 -11.28
CA ARG A 38 -6.32 -16.18 -12.03
C ARG A 38 -6.12 -17.60 -11.46
N GLY A 39 -5.51 -17.72 -10.29
CA GLY A 39 -5.05 -19.00 -9.74
C GLY A 39 -3.57 -18.96 -9.39
N THR A 40 -2.95 -20.13 -9.25
CA THR A 40 -1.52 -20.19 -8.95
C THR A 40 -0.67 -19.97 -10.19
N LEU A 41 0.54 -19.45 -10.03
CA LEU A 41 1.47 -19.26 -11.15
C LEU A 41 1.76 -20.57 -11.88
N CYS A 42 1.82 -21.68 -11.13
CA CYS A 42 2.07 -23.00 -11.70
C CYS A 42 0.86 -23.63 -12.41
N GLY A 43 -0.28 -22.93 -12.49
CA GLY A 43 -1.44 -23.32 -13.30
C GLY A 43 -2.58 -24.01 -12.54
N ILE A 44 -2.58 -23.98 -11.21
CA ILE A 44 -3.67 -24.56 -10.41
C ILE A 44 -4.79 -23.54 -10.28
N ALA A 45 -6.02 -23.95 -10.61
CA ALA A 45 -7.17 -23.08 -10.53
C ALA A 45 -7.48 -22.69 -9.07
N ALA A 46 -7.88 -21.43 -8.85
CA ALA A 46 -8.15 -20.89 -7.52
C ALA A 46 -9.20 -21.69 -6.71
N ARG A 47 -10.16 -22.34 -7.38
CA ARG A 47 -11.17 -23.20 -6.72
C ARG A 47 -10.59 -24.45 -6.05
N HIS A 48 -9.35 -24.82 -6.38
CA HIS A 48 -8.67 -25.99 -5.84
C HIS A 48 -7.61 -25.62 -4.80
N THR A 49 -7.58 -24.36 -4.34
CA THR A 49 -6.60 -23.89 -3.37
C THR A 49 -7.24 -23.23 -2.16
N THR A 50 -6.52 -23.27 -1.05
CA THR A 50 -6.84 -22.53 0.17
C THR A 50 -5.81 -21.42 0.34
N ARG A 51 -6.26 -20.16 0.36
CA ARG A 51 -5.38 -19.00 0.52
C ARG A 51 -4.90 -18.87 1.96
N ARG A 52 -3.63 -18.48 2.11
CA ARG A 52 -3.04 -18.11 3.40
C ARG A 52 -3.06 -16.58 3.55
N LEU A 53 -3.02 -16.10 4.79
CA LEU A 53 -3.02 -14.66 5.12
C LEU A 53 -1.61 -14.05 5.12
N HIS A 54 -0.70 -14.61 4.32
CA HIS A 54 0.67 -14.13 4.15
C HIS A 54 1.10 -14.21 2.67
N ARG A 55 2.26 -13.63 2.38
CA ARG A 55 2.84 -13.59 1.03
C ARG A 55 3.62 -14.87 0.75
N PHE A 56 3.58 -15.32 -0.50
CA PHE A 56 4.44 -16.40 -0.96
C PHE A 56 5.91 -15.98 -0.83
N ASP A 57 6.72 -16.82 -0.18
CA ASP A 57 8.16 -16.64 -0.10
C ASP A 57 8.86 -17.60 -1.08
N PRO A 58 9.43 -17.11 -2.20
CA PRO A 58 10.16 -17.95 -3.14
C PRO A 58 11.35 -18.68 -2.50
N ALA A 59 11.96 -18.12 -1.46
CA ALA A 59 13.11 -18.71 -0.78
C ALA A 59 12.72 -19.82 0.21
N ALA A 60 11.44 -19.94 0.55
CA ALA A 60 10.99 -20.96 1.49
C ALA A 60 11.28 -22.39 0.98
N PRO A 61 11.74 -23.32 1.85
CA PRO A 61 12.03 -24.70 1.44
C PRO A 61 10.83 -25.45 0.85
N HIS A 62 9.63 -25.11 1.33
CA HIS A 62 8.36 -25.72 0.93
C HIS A 62 7.68 -24.98 -0.25
N ALA A 63 8.36 -24.01 -0.86
CA ALA A 63 7.86 -23.30 -2.02
C ALA A 63 7.83 -24.21 -3.26
N CYS A 64 6.71 -24.24 -3.98
CA CYS A 64 6.58 -24.92 -5.26
C CYS A 64 7.67 -24.42 -6.23
N ARG A 65 8.52 -25.33 -6.74
CA ARG A 65 9.64 -25.01 -7.64
C ARG A 65 9.23 -24.25 -8.90
N ARG A 66 8.03 -24.52 -9.44
CA ARG A 66 7.50 -23.80 -10.61
C ARG A 66 7.06 -22.38 -10.24
N CYS A 67 6.37 -22.23 -9.11
CA CYS A 67 5.97 -20.92 -8.60
C CYS A 67 7.20 -20.05 -8.25
N ARG A 68 8.25 -20.63 -7.66
CA ARG A 68 9.52 -19.95 -7.38
C ARG A 68 10.10 -19.31 -8.66
N ARG A 69 10.36 -20.13 -9.68
CA ARG A 69 10.94 -19.65 -10.96
C ARG A 69 10.09 -18.56 -11.62
N GLN A 70 8.77 -18.72 -11.60
CA GLN A 70 7.86 -17.72 -12.19
C GLN A 70 7.78 -16.44 -11.37
N ALA A 71 7.85 -16.52 -10.05
CA ALA A 71 7.87 -15.35 -9.17
C ALA A 71 9.19 -14.58 -9.30
N GLU A 72 10.33 -15.27 -9.41
CA GLU A 72 11.65 -14.65 -9.65
C GLU A 72 11.75 -13.98 -11.02
N ALA A 73 11.14 -14.59 -12.05
CA ALA A 73 11.11 -14.04 -13.40
C ALA A 73 9.98 -13.03 -13.64
N ALA A 74 9.11 -12.80 -12.66
CA ALA A 74 8.01 -11.87 -12.80
C ALA A 74 8.55 -10.43 -12.94
N PRO A 75 7.95 -9.61 -13.82
CA PRO A 75 8.31 -8.19 -13.91
C PRO A 75 8.21 -7.52 -12.55
N THR A 76 9.14 -6.61 -12.24
CA THR A 76 9.05 -5.84 -11.01
C THR A 76 7.82 -4.92 -11.04
N GLU A 77 7.22 -4.70 -9.87
CA GLU A 77 6.04 -3.88 -9.72
C GLU A 77 6.42 -2.45 -9.30
N PRO A 78 5.59 -1.44 -9.64
CA PRO A 78 5.67 -0.12 -9.03
C PRO A 78 5.76 -0.23 -7.51
N CYS A 79 6.69 0.50 -6.88
CA CYS A 79 6.81 0.53 -5.43
C CYS A 79 5.61 1.23 -4.76
N ALA A 80 5.50 1.15 -3.44
CA ALA A 80 4.42 1.84 -2.72
C ALA A 80 4.37 3.35 -3.01
N GLN A 81 5.53 4.00 -3.15
CA GLN A 81 5.65 5.42 -3.50
C GLN A 81 5.04 5.70 -4.87
N GLU A 82 5.35 4.88 -5.88
CA GLU A 82 4.81 5.01 -7.24
C GLU A 82 3.31 4.76 -7.31
N ARG A 83 2.85 3.69 -6.66
CA ARG A 83 1.42 3.39 -6.59
C ARG A 83 0.64 4.51 -5.92
N LEU A 84 1.18 5.09 -4.84
CA LEU A 84 0.52 6.21 -4.15
C LEU A 84 0.59 7.50 -4.95
N HIS A 85 1.74 7.79 -5.56
CA HIS A 85 1.93 8.96 -6.43
C HIS A 85 0.89 8.96 -7.57
N ASP A 86 0.69 7.82 -8.23
CA ASP A 86 -0.29 7.71 -9.32
C ASP A 86 -1.74 7.90 -8.85
N ARG A 87 -2.07 7.47 -7.63
CA ARG A 87 -3.39 7.76 -7.03
C ARG A 87 -3.54 9.26 -6.76
N VAL A 88 -2.55 9.87 -6.09
CA VAL A 88 -2.59 11.29 -5.68
C VAL A 88 -2.67 12.25 -6.87
N ARG A 89 -2.23 11.85 -8.07
CA ARG A 89 -2.42 12.65 -9.30
C ARG A 89 -3.88 13.05 -9.54
N ALA A 90 -4.85 12.22 -9.15
CA ALA A 90 -6.28 12.51 -9.31
C ALA A 90 -6.86 13.47 -8.25
N ALA A 91 -6.10 13.78 -7.18
CA ALA A 91 -6.51 14.75 -6.17
C ALA A 91 -6.67 16.15 -6.77
N ALA A 92 -7.47 17.00 -6.11
CA ALA A 92 -7.62 18.40 -6.50
C ALA A 92 -6.25 19.11 -6.51
N PRO A 93 -5.93 19.92 -7.54
CA PRO A 93 -4.68 20.68 -7.58
C PRO A 93 -4.51 21.57 -6.35
N GLY A 94 -3.28 21.68 -5.85
CA GLY A 94 -2.98 22.51 -4.69
C GLY A 94 -1.59 22.23 -4.13
N ARG A 95 -1.03 23.21 -3.40
CA ARG A 95 0.35 23.16 -2.90
C ARG A 95 0.67 21.89 -2.12
N VAL A 96 -0.20 21.47 -1.20
CA VAL A 96 0.00 20.27 -0.37
C VAL A 96 0.08 18.99 -1.23
N ARG A 97 -0.75 18.89 -2.27
CA ARG A 97 -0.70 17.77 -3.22
C ARG A 97 0.61 17.78 -4.00
N ASP A 98 1.01 18.95 -4.51
CA ASP A 98 2.19 19.06 -5.38
C ASP A 98 3.49 18.82 -4.59
N ASP A 99 3.55 19.30 -3.33
CA ASP A 99 4.61 18.99 -2.38
C ASP A 99 4.70 17.47 -2.13
N LEU A 100 3.56 16.81 -1.87
CA LEU A 100 3.51 15.35 -1.68
C LEU A 100 3.94 14.57 -2.93
N LEU A 101 3.48 14.98 -4.12
CA LEU A 101 3.87 14.32 -5.37
C LEU A 101 5.38 14.41 -5.59
N THR A 102 5.98 15.55 -5.24
CA THR A 102 7.44 15.74 -5.30
C THR A 102 8.15 14.83 -4.30
N ALA A 103 7.72 14.85 -3.04
CA ALA A 103 8.27 14.02 -1.98
C ALA A 103 8.23 12.52 -2.33
N LEU A 104 7.10 12.03 -2.87
CA LEU A 104 6.99 10.63 -3.32
C LEU A 104 7.94 10.28 -4.46
N ARG A 105 8.18 11.20 -5.40
CA ARG A 105 9.16 10.97 -6.48
C ARG A 105 10.57 10.87 -5.93
N GLU A 106 10.89 11.71 -4.94
CA GLU A 106 12.21 11.78 -4.30
C GLU A 106 12.47 10.62 -3.33
N GLY A 107 11.44 9.83 -2.99
CA GLY A 107 11.58 8.62 -2.19
C GLY A 107 11.03 8.72 -0.78
N ALA A 108 10.14 9.69 -0.51
CA ALA A 108 9.46 9.83 0.78
C ALA A 108 8.84 8.50 1.24
N ARG A 109 8.92 8.25 2.54
CA ARG A 109 8.56 6.96 3.12
C ARG A 109 7.04 6.85 3.24
N VAL A 110 6.44 5.86 2.58
CA VAL A 110 5.06 5.45 2.85
C VAL A 110 5.03 4.60 4.12
N ALA A 111 4.81 5.24 5.27
CA ALA A 111 4.88 4.60 6.58
C ALA A 111 3.66 3.72 6.88
N LEU A 112 2.52 3.99 6.23
CA LEU A 112 1.29 3.23 6.38
C LEU A 112 0.49 3.30 5.09
N TRP A 113 -0.13 2.20 4.70
CA TRP A 113 -1.20 2.19 3.72
C TRP A 113 -2.17 1.06 4.05
N ILE A 114 -3.38 1.43 4.47
CA ILE A 114 -4.43 0.51 4.89
C ILE A 114 -5.79 0.93 4.36
N THR A 115 -6.74 0.01 4.42
CA THR A 115 -8.16 0.25 4.14
C THR A 115 -8.96 -0.44 5.23
N GLY A 116 -9.95 0.25 5.77
CA GLY A 116 -10.73 -0.26 6.89
C GLY A 116 -11.74 0.75 7.41
N PRO A 117 -12.36 0.50 8.58
CA PRO A 117 -13.38 1.38 9.15
C PRO A 117 -12.88 2.82 9.31
N ALA A 118 -13.62 3.79 8.79
CA ALA A 118 -13.19 5.18 8.75
C ALA A 118 -12.97 5.77 10.15
N ALA A 119 -13.84 5.44 11.10
CA ALA A 119 -13.71 5.86 12.50
C ALA A 119 -12.39 5.37 13.15
N THR A 120 -12.04 4.10 12.94
CA THR A 120 -10.76 3.54 13.41
C THR A 120 -9.58 4.24 12.73
N SER A 121 -9.69 4.48 11.43
CA SER A 121 -8.65 5.13 10.65
C SER A 121 -8.39 6.57 11.11
N ALA A 122 -9.45 7.33 11.32
CA ALA A 122 -9.42 8.69 11.83
C ALA A 122 -8.72 8.77 13.19
N ARG A 123 -9.10 7.89 14.11
CA ARG A 123 -8.59 7.88 15.49
C ARG A 123 -7.11 7.53 15.59
N HIS A 124 -6.66 6.51 14.85
CA HIS A 124 -5.34 5.92 15.08
C HIS A 124 -4.26 6.37 14.10
N TYR A 125 -4.62 6.73 12.87
CA TYR A 125 -3.65 6.91 11.79
C TYR A 125 -3.62 8.31 11.20
N VAL A 126 -4.75 9.03 11.25
CA VAL A 126 -4.84 10.40 10.71
C VAL A 126 -4.39 11.44 11.72
N ARG A 127 -4.70 11.26 13.02
CA ARG A 127 -4.48 12.25 14.11
C ARG A 127 -4.82 13.67 13.66
N ARG A 128 -6.13 13.92 13.50
CA ARG A 128 -6.69 15.13 12.88
C ARG A 128 -6.15 16.43 13.49
N ASP A 129 -5.96 16.44 14.82
CA ASP A 129 -5.55 17.63 15.59
C ASP A 129 -4.12 18.11 15.31
N GLU A 130 -3.29 17.26 14.71
CA GLU A 130 -1.91 17.58 14.34
C GLU A 130 -1.78 18.04 12.88
N LEU A 131 -2.87 18.09 12.11
CA LEU A 131 -2.84 18.52 10.71
C LEU A 131 -3.01 20.04 10.62
N THR A 132 -2.23 20.67 9.74
CA THR A 132 -2.21 22.13 9.58
C THR A 132 -2.84 22.58 8.26
N ASP A 133 -2.72 21.78 7.20
CA ASP A 133 -3.24 22.12 5.87
C ASP A 133 -4.10 20.97 5.30
N GLY A 134 -5.17 21.30 4.58
CA GLY A 134 -6.04 20.31 3.90
C GLY A 134 -6.96 19.51 4.83
N VAL A 135 -7.10 19.94 6.09
CA VAL A 135 -7.78 19.17 7.16
C VAL A 135 -9.27 19.00 6.90
N GLY A 136 -9.97 20.07 6.53
CA GLY A 136 -11.44 20.08 6.38
C GLY A 136 -11.95 18.95 5.48
N PRO A 137 -11.59 18.92 4.18
CA PRO A 137 -12.05 17.88 3.27
C PRO A 137 -11.69 16.46 3.72
N VAL A 138 -10.51 16.29 4.34
CA VAL A 138 -10.08 14.99 4.89
C VAL A 138 -11.00 14.56 6.04
N CYS A 139 -11.33 15.45 6.97
CA CYS A 139 -12.25 15.17 8.06
C CYS A 139 -13.65 14.84 7.53
N ASP A 140 -14.18 15.64 6.61
CA ASP A 140 -15.50 15.43 6.02
C ASP A 140 -15.61 14.03 5.37
N ALA A 141 -14.60 13.61 4.63
CA ALA A 141 -14.58 12.29 4.00
C ALA A 141 -14.49 11.15 5.01
N LEU A 142 -13.72 11.33 6.08
CA LEU A 142 -13.60 10.33 7.16
C LEU A 142 -14.91 10.20 7.96
N ASP A 143 -15.65 11.29 8.13
CA ASP A 143 -16.91 11.30 8.88
C ASP A 143 -18.09 10.78 8.04
N ALA A 144 -18.03 10.95 6.71
CA ALA A 144 -19.07 10.48 5.79
C ALA A 144 -19.00 8.99 5.45
N ALA A 145 -17.82 8.37 5.52
CA ALA A 145 -17.60 7.01 5.02
C ALA A 145 -17.67 5.94 6.11
N ALA A 146 -18.21 4.76 5.81
CA ALA A 146 -18.10 3.60 6.68
C ALA A 146 -16.69 2.98 6.63
N THR A 147 -16.13 2.87 5.42
CA THR A 147 -14.81 2.32 5.12
C THR A 147 -14.03 3.30 4.26
N ILE A 148 -12.72 3.40 4.50
CA ILE A 148 -11.88 4.37 3.80
C ILE A 148 -10.42 3.90 3.74
N GLY A 149 -9.77 4.17 2.62
CA GLY A 149 -8.33 4.00 2.50
C GLY A 149 -7.58 5.17 3.12
N VAL A 150 -6.53 4.87 3.88
CA VAL A 150 -5.62 5.88 4.43
C VAL A 150 -4.18 5.48 4.13
N ALA A 151 -3.41 6.43 3.62
CA ALA A 151 -1.96 6.34 3.53
C ALA A 151 -1.30 7.47 4.32
N ARG A 152 -0.21 7.14 5.00
CA ARG A 152 0.64 8.11 5.70
C ARG A 152 2.01 8.13 5.06
N VAL A 153 2.47 9.31 4.70
CA VAL A 153 3.78 9.54 4.09
C VAL A 153 4.59 10.45 4.99
N GLU A 154 5.86 10.12 5.16
CA GLU A 154 6.79 10.90 5.96
C GLU A 154 7.90 11.45 5.08
N ASP A 155 8.16 12.74 5.18
CA ASP A 155 9.16 13.46 4.41
C ASP A 155 9.76 14.60 5.25
N GLY A 156 11.03 14.47 5.62
CA GLY A 156 11.70 15.43 6.52
C GLY A 156 10.88 15.74 7.78
N SER A 157 10.60 17.03 8.00
CA SER A 157 9.80 17.55 9.12
C SER A 157 8.29 17.46 8.91
N TRP A 158 7.83 16.91 7.79
CA TRP A 158 6.42 16.84 7.42
C TRP A 158 5.90 15.40 7.44
N ARG A 159 4.63 15.27 7.82
CA ARG A 159 3.82 14.09 7.56
C ARG A 159 2.66 14.48 6.66
N TYR A 160 2.36 13.62 5.69
CA TYR A 160 1.20 13.73 4.84
C TYR A 160 0.22 12.61 5.16
N VAL A 161 -1.06 12.95 5.14
CA VAL A 161 -2.16 12.00 5.19
C VAL A 161 -2.89 12.06 3.87
N VAL A 162 -3.01 10.91 3.21
CA VAL A 162 -3.81 10.74 2.00
C VAL A 162 -5.03 9.90 2.36
N VAL A 163 -6.21 10.46 2.13
CA VAL A 163 -7.48 9.74 2.20
C VAL A 163 -7.88 9.29 0.81
N LEU A 164 -8.26 8.02 0.70
CA LEU A 164 -8.62 7.33 -0.53
C LEU A 164 -10.05 6.78 -0.38
N PRO A 165 -11.08 7.51 -0.85
CA PRO A 165 -12.46 7.03 -0.85
C PRO A 165 -12.60 5.72 -1.65
N GLU A 166 -13.38 4.76 -1.14
CA GLU A 166 -13.58 3.46 -1.80
C GLU A 166 -14.53 3.55 -3.01
N ASP A 167 -15.42 4.52 -3.01
CA ASP A 167 -16.42 4.78 -4.05
C ASP A 167 -15.82 5.35 -5.36
N GLY A 168 -14.50 5.37 -5.48
CA GLY A 168 -13.80 5.98 -6.61
C GLY A 168 -13.72 7.50 -6.53
N GLY A 169 -14.09 8.09 -5.39
CA GLY A 169 -13.89 9.50 -5.10
C GLY A 169 -12.44 9.94 -5.24
N ARG A 170 -12.24 11.24 -5.48
CA ARG A 170 -10.90 11.81 -5.65
C ARG A 170 -10.11 11.71 -4.34
N PRO A 171 -8.81 11.37 -4.39
CA PRO A 171 -7.98 11.38 -3.19
C PRO A 171 -7.92 12.77 -2.58
N LEU A 172 -7.83 12.81 -1.25
CA LEU A 172 -7.72 14.04 -0.46
C LEU A 172 -6.41 14.01 0.29
N VAL A 173 -5.73 15.16 0.36
CA VAL A 173 -4.40 15.27 0.94
C VAL A 173 -4.41 16.34 2.01
N ALA A 174 -3.96 15.97 3.20
CA ALA A 174 -3.65 16.87 4.30
C ALA A 174 -2.19 16.69 4.71
N ARG A 175 -1.63 17.70 5.37
CA ARG A 175 -0.30 17.60 6.00
C ARG A 175 -0.30 18.23 7.38
N GLY A 176 0.69 17.84 8.16
CA GLY A 176 1.06 18.47 9.43
C GLY A 176 2.53 18.21 9.73
N PRO A 177 3.08 18.80 10.80
CA PRO A 177 4.41 18.45 11.26
C PRO A 177 4.52 16.94 11.51
N ARG A 178 5.67 16.38 11.16
CA ARG A 178 6.08 15.06 11.64
C ARG A 178 6.35 15.21 13.13
N ASP A 179 5.67 14.45 13.98
CA ASP A 179 5.81 14.49 15.44
C ASP A 179 7.26 14.81 15.84
N ALA A 180 7.45 15.91 16.57
CA ALA A 180 8.67 16.08 17.34
C ALA A 180 8.68 14.91 18.32
N ARG A 181 9.58 13.94 18.10
CA ARG A 181 9.89 12.94 19.13
C ARG A 181 10.23 13.74 20.39
N THR A 182 9.34 13.70 21.37
CA THR A 182 9.71 13.89 22.76
C THR A 182 10.32 12.59 23.25
#